data_AF-A0A7W1QLK5-F1
#
_entry.id   AF-A0A7W1QLK5-F1
#
_cell.length_a   1.000
_cell.length_b   1.000
_cell.length_c   1.000
_cell.angle_alpha   90.00
_cell.angle_beta   90.00
_cell.angle_gamma   90.00
#
_symmetry.space_group_name_H-M   'P 1'
#
loop_
_entity.id
_entity.type
_entity.pdbx_description
1 polymer ?
#
loop_
_entity_poly.entity_id
_entity_poly.type
_entity_poly.pdbx_seq_one_letter_code
_entity_poly.pdbx_strand_id
1 'polypeptide(L)'
;MLPLIALTGYTLLAFAPILALVRAVKIAENATDYSIQNTVRNVLFLPTSRDEKYKAKQVIDSFFWRAGDVMSAALVFVGVTMLGLGTSGFARINLVLAGIWLFLAVAVGREYARKSKALETDVADR
;
A
#
# COMPACT_ATOMS: atom_id res chain seq x y z
N MET A 1 29.98 -2.78 36.21
CA MET A 1 28.73 -3.52 35.90
C MET A 1 27.51 -2.59 35.87
N LEU A 2 27.31 -1.70 36.85
CA LEU A 2 26.23 -0.69 36.83
C LEU A 2 26.16 0.21 35.57
N PRO A 3 27.29 0.70 34.99
CA PRO A 3 27.23 1.53 33.79
C PRO A 3 26.80 0.75 32.55
N LEU A 4 27.19 -0.53 32.47
CA LEU A 4 26.83 -1.41 31.37
C LEU A 4 25.34 -1.79 31.47
N ILE A 5 24.84 -2.11 32.66
CA ILE A 5 23.41 -2.41 32.88
C ILE A 5 22.53 -1.19 32.61
N ALA A 6 22.96 0.00 33.02
CA ALA A 6 22.27 1.25 32.68
C ALA A 6 22.32 1.53 31.17
N LEU A 7 23.48 1.39 30.52
CA LEU A 7 23.59 1.61 29.08
C LEU A 7 22.73 0.62 28.30
N THR A 8 22.79 -0.68 28.60
CA THR A 8 21.98 -1.71 27.94
C THR A 8 20.50 -1.56 28.27
N GLY A 9 20.16 -1.22 29.52
CA GLY A 9 18.80 -0.98 29.98
C GLY A 9 18.16 0.24 29.33
N TYR A 10 18.86 1.37 29.25
CA TYR A 10 18.38 2.58 28.57
C TYR A 10 18.45 2.46 27.05
N THR A 11 19.37 1.66 26.49
CA THR A 11 19.36 1.31 25.06
C THR A 11 18.13 0.45 24.75
N LEU A 12 17.84 -0.58 25.55
CA LEU A 12 16.58 -1.32 25.44
C LEU A 12 15.37 -0.39 25.66
N LEU A 13 15.40 0.55 26.61
CA LEU A 13 14.30 1.47 26.87
C LEU A 13 14.22 2.65 25.90
N ALA A 14 15.22 2.88 25.04
CA ALA A 14 15.16 3.90 23.99
C ALA A 14 14.69 3.25 22.69
N PHE A 15 15.19 2.05 22.39
CA PHE A 15 14.81 1.31 21.19
C PHE A 15 13.52 0.52 21.40
N ALA A 16 13.23 -0.11 22.54
CA ALA A 16 12.01 -0.90 22.72
C ALA A 16 10.72 -0.08 22.72
N PRO A 17 10.58 1.11 23.33
CA PRO A 17 9.35 1.89 23.21
C PRO A 17 9.23 2.55 21.84
N ILE A 18 10.32 2.98 21.20
CA ILE A 18 10.27 3.49 19.82
C ILE A 18 9.98 2.34 18.84
N LEU A 19 10.67 1.20 18.93
CA LEU A 19 10.42 0.04 18.07
C LEU A 19 9.08 -0.61 18.36
N ALA A 20 8.61 -0.69 19.60
CA ALA A 20 7.28 -1.20 19.92
C ALA A 20 6.19 -0.24 19.45
N LEU A 21 6.39 1.08 19.57
CA LEU A 21 5.48 2.07 19.02
C LEU A 21 5.49 2.05 17.50
N VAL A 22 6.66 2.04 16.86
CA VAL A 22 6.81 1.90 15.40
C VAL A 22 6.22 0.59 14.94
N ARG A 23 6.42 -0.52 15.66
CA ARG A 23 5.83 -1.82 15.33
C ARG A 23 4.32 -1.81 15.54
N ALA A 24 3.80 -1.21 16.60
CA ALA A 24 2.36 -1.10 16.85
C ALA A 24 1.69 -0.20 15.82
N VAL A 25 2.30 0.93 15.47
CA VAL A 25 1.87 1.81 14.37
C VAL A 25 1.97 1.08 13.06
N LYS A 26 3.06 0.36 12.76
CA LYS A 26 3.19 -0.46 11.55
C LYS A 26 2.17 -1.60 11.50
N ILE A 27 1.86 -2.22 12.63
CA ILE A 27 0.85 -3.28 12.71
C ILE A 27 -0.54 -2.68 12.53
N ALA A 28 -0.84 -1.53 13.13
CA ALA A 28 -2.10 -0.82 12.96
C ALA A 28 -2.25 -0.33 11.51
N GLU A 29 -1.24 0.34 10.97
CA GLU A 29 -1.13 0.79 9.58
C GLU A 29 -1.33 -0.39 8.62
N ASN A 30 -0.59 -1.49 8.79
CA ASN A 30 -0.79 -2.69 7.98
C ASN A 30 -2.17 -3.34 8.20
N ALA A 31 -2.68 -3.46 9.43
CA ALA A 31 -3.98 -4.10 9.68
C ALA A 31 -5.15 -3.28 9.13
N THR A 32 -5.06 -1.95 9.27
CA THR A 32 -5.98 -0.99 8.68
C THR A 32 -5.87 -1.02 7.17
N ASP A 33 -4.67 -0.97 6.60
CA ASP A 33 -4.46 -1.06 5.15
C ASP A 33 -5.01 -2.38 4.61
N TYR A 34 -4.64 -3.54 5.15
CA TYR A 34 -5.12 -4.82 4.62
C TYR A 34 -6.64 -5.02 4.76
N SER A 35 -7.22 -4.65 5.90
CA SER A 35 -8.67 -4.81 6.15
C SER A 35 -9.50 -3.81 5.31
N ILE A 36 -9.07 -2.55 5.29
CA ILE A 36 -9.75 -1.50 4.53
C ILE A 36 -9.52 -1.70 3.04
N GLN A 37 -8.31 -2.01 2.58
CA GLN A 37 -8.00 -2.15 1.16
C GLN A 37 -8.80 -3.29 0.52
N ASN A 38 -8.97 -4.44 1.21
CA ASN A 38 -9.75 -5.54 0.66
C ASN A 38 -11.26 -5.19 0.63
N THR A 39 -11.75 -4.49 1.65
CA THR A 39 -13.14 -4.02 1.73
C THR A 39 -13.43 -2.93 0.70
N VAL A 40 -12.61 -1.90 0.63
CA VAL A 40 -12.67 -0.79 -0.35
C VAL A 40 -12.58 -1.32 -1.76
N ARG A 41 -11.69 -2.28 -2.02
CA ARG A 41 -11.60 -2.91 -3.35
C ARG A 41 -12.89 -3.63 -3.73
N ASN A 42 -13.56 -4.30 -2.79
CA ASN A 42 -14.88 -4.88 -3.05
C ASN A 42 -15.97 -3.81 -3.25
N VAL A 43 -15.91 -2.70 -2.52
CA VAL A 43 -16.82 -1.55 -2.66
C VAL A 43 -16.68 -0.92 -4.04
N LEU A 44 -15.44 -0.77 -4.56
CA LEU A 44 -15.18 -0.24 -5.91
C LEU A 44 -15.88 -1.05 -7.02
N PHE A 45 -16.21 -2.31 -6.78
CA PHE A 45 -16.93 -3.17 -7.73
C PHE A 45 -18.46 -3.17 -7.54
N LEU A 46 -19.02 -2.50 -6.53
CA LEU A 46 -20.48 -2.43 -6.33
C LEU A 46 -21.25 -1.83 -7.51
N PRO A 47 -20.80 -0.72 -8.15
CA PRO A 47 -21.47 -0.15 -9.32
C PRO A 47 -21.07 -0.84 -10.65
N THR A 48 -20.33 -1.94 -10.61
CA THR A 48 -19.88 -2.67 -11.81
C THR A 48 -20.72 -3.92 -12.06
N SER A 49 -20.85 -4.34 -13.32
CA SER A 49 -21.54 -5.59 -13.65
C SER A 49 -20.78 -6.82 -13.13
N ARG A 50 -21.48 -7.95 -12.99
CA ARG A 50 -20.88 -9.21 -12.49
C ARG A 50 -19.71 -9.65 -13.38
N ASP A 51 -19.85 -9.56 -14.69
CA ASP A 51 -18.83 -9.97 -15.66
C ASP A 51 -17.57 -9.11 -15.56
N GLU A 52 -17.73 -7.79 -15.44
CA GLU A 52 -16.62 -6.86 -15.24
C GLU A 52 -15.87 -7.16 -13.94
N LYS A 53 -16.59 -7.40 -12.84
CA LYS A 53 -16.00 -7.75 -11.55
C LYS A 53 -15.17 -9.04 -11.63
N TYR A 54 -15.68 -10.09 -12.26
CA TYR A 54 -14.97 -11.38 -12.38
C TYR A 54 -13.69 -11.23 -13.22
N LYS A 55 -13.79 -10.60 -14.39
CA LYS A 55 -12.64 -10.37 -15.27
C LYS A 55 -11.59 -9.48 -14.60
N ALA A 56 -12.03 -8.37 -13.99
CA ALA A 56 -11.12 -7.46 -13.29
C ALA A 56 -10.40 -8.16 -12.13
N LYS A 57 -11.11 -8.94 -11.32
CA LYS A 57 -10.49 -9.67 -10.21
C LYS A 57 -9.45 -10.67 -10.71
N GLN A 58 -9.78 -11.46 -11.74
CA GLN A 58 -8.85 -12.43 -12.32
C GLN A 58 -7.59 -11.76 -12.88
N VAL A 59 -7.74 -10.65 -13.60
CA VAL A 59 -6.62 -9.90 -14.17
C VAL A 59 -5.75 -9.29 -13.06
N ILE A 60 -6.34 -8.69 -12.03
CA ILE A 60 -5.53 -8.11 -10.94
C ILE A 60 -4.79 -9.22 -10.18
N ASP A 61 -5.49 -10.30 -9.85
CA ASP A 61 -4.93 -11.37 -9.02
C ASP A 61 -3.87 -12.20 -9.78
N SER A 62 -4.01 -12.32 -11.11
CA SER A 62 -3.12 -13.15 -11.94
C SER A 62 -2.08 -12.37 -12.74
N PHE A 63 -2.36 -11.15 -13.18
CA PHE A 63 -1.42 -10.39 -14.00
C PHE A 63 -0.71 -9.33 -13.17
N PHE A 64 -1.46 -8.44 -12.53
CA PHE A 64 -0.87 -7.28 -11.86
C PHE A 64 0.01 -7.65 -10.67
N TRP A 65 -0.38 -8.66 -9.88
CA TRP A 65 0.48 -9.15 -8.80
C TRP A 65 1.82 -9.71 -9.32
N ARG A 66 1.80 -10.57 -10.34
CA ARG A 66 3.04 -11.15 -10.90
C ARG A 66 3.88 -10.11 -11.64
N ALA A 67 3.24 -9.20 -12.37
CA ALA A 67 3.94 -8.08 -13.01
C ALA A 67 4.60 -7.17 -11.95
N GLY A 68 3.91 -6.92 -10.84
CA GLY A 68 4.45 -6.19 -9.69
C GLY A 68 5.70 -6.85 -9.13
N ASP A 69 5.67 -8.17 -8.90
CA ASP A 69 6.82 -8.92 -8.39
C ASP A 69 8.03 -8.82 -9.33
N VAL A 70 7.81 -8.99 -10.64
CA VAL A 70 8.86 -8.88 -11.66
C VAL A 70 9.42 -7.46 -11.74
N MET A 71 8.56 -6.43 -11.72
CA MET A 71 8.99 -5.03 -11.74
C MET A 71 9.79 -4.67 -10.48
N SER A 72 9.37 -5.15 -9.31
CA SER A 72 10.08 -4.95 -8.05
C SER A 72 11.48 -5.59 -8.10
N ALA A 73 11.55 -6.86 -8.54
CA ALA A 73 12.81 -7.57 -8.69
C ALA A 73 13.73 -6.87 -9.71
N ALA A 74 13.20 -6.43 -10.86
CA ALA A 74 13.96 -5.72 -11.87
C ALA A 74 14.48 -4.37 -11.35
N LEU A 75 13.65 -3.62 -10.61
CA LEU A 75 14.04 -2.34 -10.02
C LEU A 75 15.17 -2.51 -8.99
N VAL A 76 15.08 -3.52 -8.13
CA VAL A 76 16.15 -3.84 -7.18
C VAL A 76 17.42 -4.29 -7.92
N PHE A 77 17.28 -5.17 -8.91
CA PHE A 77 18.41 -5.66 -9.70
C PHE A 77 19.16 -4.52 -10.38
N VAL A 78 18.45 -3.67 -11.14
CA VAL A 78 19.05 -2.50 -11.82
C VAL A 78 19.61 -1.52 -10.80
N GLY A 79 18.87 -1.25 -9.73
CA GLY A 79 19.28 -0.31 -8.69
C GLY A 79 20.59 -0.71 -8.02
N VAL A 80 20.75 -2.00 -7.69
CA VAL A 80 21.97 -2.51 -7.04
C VAL A 80 23.11 -2.70 -8.06
N THR A 81 22.84 -3.38 -9.18
CA THR A 81 23.91 -3.85 -10.09
C THR A 81 24.39 -2.77 -11.06
N MET A 82 23.51 -1.90 -11.54
CA MET A 82 23.86 -0.90 -12.56
C MET A 82 24.06 0.49 -11.95
N LEU A 83 23.27 0.85 -10.94
CA LEU A 83 23.27 2.21 -10.37
C LEU A 83 24.00 2.30 -9.02
N GLY A 84 24.38 1.17 -8.41
CA GLY A 84 25.06 1.15 -7.12
C GLY A 84 24.25 1.79 -5.98
N LEU A 85 22.92 1.77 -6.07
CA LEU A 85 22.04 2.41 -5.09
C LEU A 85 22.14 1.71 -3.74
N GLY A 86 22.54 2.47 -2.73
CA GLY A 86 22.39 2.08 -1.33
C GLY A 86 20.97 2.28 -0.82
N THR A 87 20.76 2.01 0.47
CA THR A 87 19.47 2.09 1.16
C THR A 87 18.78 3.46 1.02
N SER A 88 19.54 4.56 1.08
CA SER A 88 19.01 5.92 0.89
C SER A 88 18.47 6.18 -0.53
N GLY A 89 19.06 5.54 -1.55
CA GLY A 89 18.59 5.62 -2.93
C GLY A 89 17.22 4.97 -3.11
N PHE A 90 17.07 3.75 -2.61
CA PHE A 90 15.79 3.05 -2.60
C PHE A 90 14.72 3.75 -1.75
N ALA A 91 15.10 4.38 -0.64
CA ALA A 91 14.16 5.16 0.17
C ALA A 91 13.53 6.32 -0.63
N ARG A 92 14.32 7.02 -1.45
CA ARG A 92 13.80 8.10 -2.34
C ARG A 92 12.89 7.56 -3.43
N ILE A 93 13.25 6.43 -4.06
CA ILE A 93 12.41 5.78 -5.07
C ILE A 93 11.08 5.37 -4.44
N ASN A 94 11.11 4.71 -3.29
CA ASN A 94 9.90 4.31 -2.57
C ASN A 94 9.03 5.50 -2.16
N LEU A 95 9.63 6.63 -1.78
CA LEU A 95 8.88 7.85 -1.49
C LEU A 95 8.12 8.36 -2.73
N VAL A 96 8.76 8.35 -3.91
CA VAL A 96 8.11 8.72 -5.18
C VAL A 96 6.99 7.74 -5.53
N LEU A 97 7.25 6.43 -5.43
CA LEU A 97 6.25 5.40 -5.70
C LEU A 97 5.04 5.51 -4.76
N ALA A 98 5.27 5.79 -3.47
CA ALA A 98 4.22 6.04 -2.50
C ALA A 98 3.38 7.28 -2.86
N GLY A 99 4.03 8.35 -3.32
CA GLY A 99 3.33 9.55 -3.81
C GLY A 99 2.45 9.26 -5.04
N ILE A 100 2.96 8.49 -6.00
CA ILE A 100 2.18 8.04 -7.17
C ILE A 100 1.00 7.18 -6.73
N TRP A 101 1.23 6.23 -5.82
CA TRP A 101 0.17 5.37 -5.30
C TRP A 101 -0.94 6.17 -4.62
N LEU A 102 -0.59 7.15 -3.78
CA LEU A 102 -1.55 8.04 -3.12
C LEU A 102 -2.37 8.84 -4.14
N PHE A 103 -1.71 9.40 -5.15
CA PHE A 103 -2.38 10.12 -6.24
C PHE A 103 -3.40 9.23 -6.96
N LEU A 104 -2.99 8.02 -7.32
CA LEU A 104 -3.87 7.04 -7.99
C LEU A 104 -5.05 6.64 -7.10
N ALA A 105 -4.83 6.43 -5.80
CA ALA A 105 -5.89 6.11 -4.85
C ALA A 105 -6.96 7.21 -4.79
N VAL A 106 -6.53 8.48 -4.71
CA VAL A 106 -7.44 9.64 -4.74
C VAL A 106 -8.17 9.74 -6.08
N ALA A 107 -7.48 9.56 -7.20
CA ALA A 107 -8.08 9.62 -8.53
C ALA A 107 -9.16 8.53 -8.72
N VAL A 108 -8.89 7.29 -8.31
CA VAL A 108 -9.85 6.18 -8.35
C VAL A 108 -11.04 6.46 -7.44
N GLY A 109 -10.81 6.96 -6.23
CA GLY A 109 -11.90 7.33 -5.31
C GLY A 109 -12.83 8.41 -5.87
N ARG A 110 -12.26 9.41 -6.56
CA ARG A 110 -13.05 10.45 -7.25
C ARG A 110 -13.89 9.89 -8.39
N GLU A 111 -13.32 8.97 -9.17
CA GLU A 111 -14.04 8.32 -10.27
C GLU A 111 -15.18 7.43 -9.77
N TYR A 112 -14.94 6.68 -8.70
CA TYR A 112 -15.97 5.90 -8.03
C TYR A 112 -17.14 6.78 -7.59
N ALA A 113 -16.85 7.88 -6.90
CA ALA A 113 -17.89 8.82 -6.46
C ALA A 113 -18.69 9.42 -7.63
N ARG A 114 -18.06 9.66 -8.79
CA ARG A 114 -18.76 10.09 -10.01
C ARG A 114 -19.70 9.02 -10.54
N LYS A 115 -19.22 7.78 -10.68
CA LYS A 115 -20.01 6.65 -11.20
C LYS A 115 -21.17 6.27 -10.28
N SER A 116 -20.96 6.29 -8.97
CA SER A 116 -22.03 6.03 -7.99
C SER A 116 -23.16 7.06 -8.07
N LYS A 117 -22.83 8.36 -8.15
CA LYS A 117 -23.85 9.43 -8.31
C LYS A 117 -24.64 9.32 -9.61
N ALA A 118 -23.96 8.97 -10.71
CA ALA A 118 -24.62 8.76 -12.00
C ALA A 118 -25.63 7.59 -11.95
N LEU A 119 -25.27 6.49 -11.25
CA LEU A 119 -26.19 5.37 -11.02
C LEU A 119 -27.40 5.77 -10.16
N GLU A 120 -27.18 6.53 -9.07
CA GLU A 120 -28.28 7.00 -8.21
C GLU A 120 -29.28 7.89 -8.97
N THR A 121 -28.77 8.72 -9.89
CA THR A 121 -29.61 9.61 -10.71
C THR A 121 -30.43 8.82 -11.73
N ASP A 122 -29.86 7.80 -12.39
CA ASP A 122 -30.55 6.95 -13.37
C ASP A 122 -31.62 6.06 -12.74
N VAL A 123 -31.45 5.68 -11.46
CA VAL A 123 -32.46 4.92 -10.69
C VAL A 123 -33.60 5.82 -10.21
N ALA A 124 -33.32 7.08 -9.88
CA ALA A 124 -34.34 8.03 -9.43
C ALA A 124 -35.26 8.56 -10.55
N ASP A 125 -34.82 8.47 -11.81
CA ASP A 125 -35.57 8.93 -13.00
C ASP A 125 -36.41 7.81 -13.66
N ARG A 126 -36.32 6.56 -13.16
CA ARG A 126 -37.12 5.40 -13.61
C ARG A 126 -38.26 5.08 -12.65
#